data_AF-A0A937VS98-F1
#
_entry.id   AF-A0A937VS98-F1
#
_cell.length_a   1.000
_cell.length_b   1.000
_cell.length_c   1.000
_cell.angle_alpha   90.00
_cell.angle_beta   90.00
_cell.angle_gamma   90.00
#
_symmetry.space_group_name_H-M   'P 1'
#
loop_
_entity.id
_entity.type
_entity.pdbx_description
1 polymer ?
#
loop_
_entity_poly.entity_id
_entity_poly.type
_entity_poly.pdbx_seq_one_letter_code
_entity_poly.pdbx_strand_id
1 'polypeptide(L)'
;KSLVAILDADKEGYLRSKEALIQTMGRAARHVDGQVIMYADAVTTAMREAMEETYRRRKVQEAYNQEHGITPQGIKKAIRDITERVKAVAETRAIYTPTPISKEEVTRLIKDLESQMRKAARNLEFEKAALLRDRIIELRKDEELLAPFIKSG
;
A
#
# COMPACT_ATOMS: atom_id res chain seq x y z
N LYS A 1 7.06 -4.03 2.29
CA LYS A 1 7.87 -4.86 1.37
C LYS A 1 8.46 -3.93 0.32
N SER A 2 9.78 -3.96 0.09
CA SER A 2 10.55 -2.84 -0.45
C SER A 2 11.51 -3.23 -1.59
N LEU A 3 11.05 -4.09 -2.49
CA LEU A 3 11.83 -4.54 -3.63
C LEU A 3 11.35 -3.87 -4.92
N VAL A 4 12.28 -3.37 -5.72
CA VAL A 4 12.05 -2.95 -7.10
C VAL A 4 12.81 -3.90 -8.02
N ALA A 5 12.12 -4.50 -8.99
CA ALA A 5 12.73 -5.32 -10.03
C ALA A 5 12.65 -4.60 -11.36
N ILE A 6 13.78 -4.44 -12.05
CA ILE A 6 13.86 -3.85 -13.40
C ILE A 6 14.20 -4.99 -14.37
N LEU A 7 13.21 -5.40 -15.15
CA LEU A 7 13.39 -6.40 -16.20
C LEU A 7 13.98 -5.74 -17.44
N ASP A 8 14.77 -6.49 -18.22
CA ASP A 8 15.41 -6.02 -19.45
C ASP A 8 16.16 -4.69 -19.22
N ALA A 9 17.00 -4.66 -18.18
CA ALA A 9 17.67 -3.43 -17.74
C ALA A 9 18.75 -2.97 -18.75
N ASP A 10 19.21 -3.87 -19.61
CA ASP A 10 20.21 -3.62 -20.66
C ASP A 10 19.61 -3.20 -22.01
N LYS A 11 18.28 -3.17 -22.15
CA LYS A 11 17.63 -2.68 -23.38
C LYS A 11 17.69 -1.16 -23.43
N GLU A 12 18.73 -0.65 -24.07
CA GLU A 12 18.94 0.79 -24.22
C GLU A 12 17.76 1.48 -24.90
N GLY A 13 17.46 2.68 -24.41
CA GLY A 13 16.30 3.46 -24.83
C GLY A 13 15.83 4.38 -23.71
N TYR A 14 14.79 5.16 -23.97
CA TYR A 14 14.30 6.17 -23.03
C TYR A 14 13.99 5.61 -21.62
N LEU A 15 13.39 4.42 -21.53
CA LEU A 15 13.02 3.79 -20.25
C LEU A 15 14.20 3.18 -19.49
N ARG A 16 15.38 3.10 -20.12
CA ARG A 16 16.62 2.55 -19.53
C ARG A 16 17.77 3.56 -19.62
N SER A 17 17.45 4.83 -19.80
CA SER A 17 18.43 5.89 -19.59
C SER A 17 18.88 5.92 -18.14
N LYS A 18 20.04 6.52 -17.90
CA LYS A 18 20.59 6.76 -16.56
C LYS A 18 19.55 7.39 -15.64
N GLU A 19 18.88 8.44 -16.09
CA GLU A 19 17.89 9.18 -15.31
C GLU A 19 16.68 8.30 -14.96
N ALA A 20 16.19 7.52 -15.93
CA ALA A 20 15.06 6.61 -15.73
C ALA A 20 15.38 5.50 -14.73
N LEU A 21 16.59 4.91 -14.82
CA LEU A 21 17.06 3.90 -13.88
C LEU A 21 17.19 4.47 -12.46
N ILE A 22 17.79 5.66 -12.30
CA ILE A 22 17.91 6.33 -11.00
C ILE A 22 16.53 6.58 -10.38
N GLN A 23 15.58 7.11 -11.15
CA GLN A 23 14.23 7.37 -10.65
C GLN A 23 13.50 6.08 -10.24
N THR A 24 13.67 5.01 -11.02
CA THR A 24 13.07 3.71 -10.73
C THR A 24 13.64 3.10 -9.46
N MET A 25 14.97 3.12 -9.29
CA MET A 25 15.65 2.71 -8.06
C MET A 25 15.20 3.52 -6.85
N GLY A 26 14.99 4.83 -7.00
CA GLY A 26 14.53 5.72 -5.95
C GLY A 26 13.18 5.34 -5.32
N ARG A 27 12.35 4.53 -6.01
CA ARG A 27 11.11 4.00 -5.43
C ARG A 27 11.37 3.07 -4.24
N ALA A 28 12.51 2.36 -4.21
CA ALA A 28 12.88 1.47 -3.11
C ALA A 28 13.42 2.23 -1.88
N ALA A 29 13.94 3.45 -2.06
CA ALA A 29 14.65 4.21 -1.02
C ALA A 29 13.77 4.69 0.15
N ARG A 30 12.44 4.50 0.07
CA ARG A 30 11.50 4.87 1.14
C ARG A 30 11.43 3.85 2.29
N HIS A 31 12.17 2.75 2.17
CA HIS A 31 12.20 1.66 3.13
C HIS A 31 13.63 1.36 3.54
N VAL A 32 13.82 1.02 4.81
CA VAL A 32 15.12 0.67 5.39
C VAL A 32 15.76 -0.52 4.67
N ASP A 33 14.95 -1.53 4.31
CA ASP A 33 15.39 -2.70 3.54
C ASP A 33 15.11 -2.54 2.04
N GLY A 34 15.20 -1.31 1.52
CA GLY A 34 15.03 -1.01 0.11
C GLY A 34 16.04 -1.76 -0.74
N GLN A 35 15.57 -2.60 -1.65
CA GLN A 35 16.41 -3.36 -2.58
C GLN A 35 15.99 -3.16 -4.02
N VAL A 36 16.97 -3.18 -4.92
CA VAL A 36 16.73 -3.13 -6.37
C VAL A 36 17.48 -4.27 -7.05
N ILE A 37 16.79 -4.99 -7.92
CA ILE A 37 17.37 -6.05 -8.75
C ILE A 37 17.18 -5.65 -10.22
N MET A 38 18.28 -5.61 -10.98
CA MET A 38 18.27 -5.36 -12.41
C MET A 38 18.58 -6.68 -13.13
N TYR A 39 17.62 -7.17 -13.92
CA TYR A 39 17.82 -8.33 -14.78
C TYR A 39 18.33 -7.85 -16.13
N ALA A 40 19.51 -8.32 -16.51
CA ALA A 40 20.20 -7.94 -17.74
C ALA A 40 21.21 -9.03 -18.11
N ASP A 41 21.49 -9.16 -19.41
CA ASP A 41 22.55 -10.02 -19.92
C ASP A 41 23.92 -9.33 -19.83
N ALA A 42 23.95 -8.00 -19.97
CA ALA A 42 25.16 -7.19 -19.86
C ALA A 42 24.96 -5.90 -19.06
N VAL A 43 26.04 -5.36 -18.49
CA VAL A 43 26.02 -4.05 -17.81
C VAL A 43 26.27 -2.95 -18.83
N THR A 44 25.24 -2.17 -19.16
CA THR A 44 25.35 -1.01 -20.05
C THR A 44 26.00 0.19 -19.35
N THR A 45 26.42 1.20 -20.12
CA THR A 45 26.95 2.45 -19.57
C THR A 45 25.93 3.16 -18.69
N ALA A 46 24.67 3.23 -19.13
CA ALA A 46 23.58 3.82 -18.35
C ALA A 46 23.37 3.11 -17.00
N MET A 47 23.42 1.77 -16.99
CA MET A 47 23.34 0.99 -15.75
C MET A 47 24.51 1.28 -14.82
N ARG A 48 25.74 1.28 -15.36
CA ARG A 48 26.95 1.56 -14.59
C ARG A 48 26.87 2.93 -13.92
N GLU A 49 26.58 3.97 -14.68
CA GLU A 49 26.47 5.33 -14.16
C GLU A 49 25.34 5.47 -13.13
N ALA A 50 24.21 4.81 -13.35
CA ALA A 50 23.09 4.83 -12.40
C ALA A 50 23.46 4.12 -11.08
N MET A 51 24.17 2.99 -11.15
CA MET A 51 24.66 2.28 -9.97
C MET A 51 25.71 3.11 -9.22
N GLU A 52 26.69 3.68 -9.91
CA GLU A 52 27.73 4.52 -9.32
C GLU A 52 27.14 5.73 -8.58
N GLU A 53 26.18 6.43 -9.19
CA GLU A 53 25.50 7.54 -8.54
C GLU A 53 24.70 7.09 -7.31
N THR A 54 24.07 5.90 -7.38
CA THR A 54 23.34 5.31 -6.25
C THR A 54 24.28 4.97 -5.09
N TYR A 55 25.41 4.32 -5.37
CA TYR A 55 26.44 3.99 -4.37
C TYR A 55 27.08 5.24 -3.77
N ARG A 56 27.37 6.26 -4.59
CA ARG A 56 27.91 7.54 -4.14
C ARG A 56 26.97 8.21 -3.14
N ARG A 57 25.67 8.29 -3.45
CA ARG A 57 24.65 8.84 -2.53
C ARG A 57 24.55 8.05 -1.24
N ARG A 58 24.51 6.72 -1.34
CA ARG A 58 24.43 5.83 -0.18
C ARG A 58 25.63 6.00 0.75
N LYS A 59 26.85 6.06 0.20
CA LYS A 59 28.07 6.29 0.98
C LYS A 59 28.03 7.60 1.77
N VAL A 60 27.57 8.69 1.14
CA VAL A 60 27.42 10.00 1.82
C VAL A 60 26.39 9.91 2.94
N GLN A 61 25.26 9.24 2.70
CA GLN A 61 24.21 9.07 3.71
C GLN A 61 24.69 8.22 4.89
N GLU A 62 25.39 7.12 4.64
CA GLU A 62 25.94 6.24 5.68
C GLU A 62 27.00 6.96 6.52
N ALA A 63 27.90 7.72 5.89
CA ALA A 63 28.89 8.52 6.60
C ALA A 63 28.24 9.57 7.50
N TYR A 64 27.27 10.32 6.97
CA TYR A 64 26.51 11.31 7.73
C TYR A 64 25.77 10.66 8.92
N ASN A 65 25.13 9.51 8.70
CA ASN A 65 24.42 8.79 9.74
C ASN A 65 25.37 8.29 10.85
N GLN A 66 26.55 7.78 10.50
CA GLN A 66 27.55 7.34 11.48
C GLN A 66 28.07 8.51 12.32
N GLU A 67 28.41 9.63 11.66
CA GLU A 67 28.91 10.83 12.33
C GLU A 67 27.88 11.42 13.31
N HIS A 68 26.59 11.32 12.98
CA HIS A 68 25.51 11.90 13.77
C HIS A 68 24.75 10.89 14.63
N GLY A 69 25.17 9.62 14.66
CA GLY A 69 24.49 8.55 15.41
C GLY A 69 23.05 8.27 14.94
N ILE A 70 22.72 8.55 13.68
CA ILE A 70 21.37 8.38 13.13
C ILE A 70 21.18 6.93 12.70
N THR A 71 20.18 6.26 13.28
CA THR A 71 19.74 4.94 12.81
C THR A 71 18.64 5.12 11.76
N PRO A 72 18.77 4.56 10.55
CA PRO A 72 17.72 4.64 9.53
C PRO A 72 16.41 4.04 10.07
N GLN A 73 15.33 4.81 10.01
CA GLN A 73 14.00 4.36 10.40
C GLN A 73 13.00 4.62 9.26
N GLY A 74 12.06 3.70 9.07
CA GLY A 74 10.95 3.91 8.14
C GLY A 74 10.06 5.04 8.63
N ILE A 75 9.60 5.89 7.71
CA ILE A 75 8.64 6.96 8.03
C ILE A 75 7.30 6.30 8.37
N LYS A 76 6.98 6.19 9.66
CA LYS A 76 5.62 5.86 10.11
C LYS A 76 4.76 7.11 9.95
N LYS A 77 4.05 7.25 8.83
CA LYS A 77 2.95 8.21 8.74
C LYS A 77 1.89 7.80 9.76
N ALA A 78 1.76 8.56 10.83
CA ALA A 78 0.67 8.41 11.79
C ALA A 78 -0.65 8.60 11.05
N ILE A 79 -1.33 7.51 10.72
CA ILE A 79 -2.77 7.56 10.51
C ILE A 79 -3.32 7.92 11.90
N ARG A 80 -3.83 9.14 12.06
CA ARG A 80 -4.38 9.63 13.34
C ARG A 80 -5.27 8.55 13.96
N ASP A 81 -4.85 8.06 15.13
CA ASP A 81 -5.58 7.12 15.97
C ASP A 81 -6.88 7.81 16.44
N ILE A 82 -7.98 7.53 15.76
CA ILE A 82 -9.36 7.86 16.17
C ILE A 82 -10.01 6.65 16.87
N THR A 83 -9.27 5.54 16.95
CA THR A 83 -9.73 4.21 17.31
C THR A 83 -10.19 4.09 18.77
N GLU A 84 -9.75 4.98 19.66
CA GLU A 84 -10.15 4.94 21.08
C GLU A 84 -11.55 5.50 21.35
N ARG A 85 -12.07 6.44 20.54
CA ARG A 85 -13.44 6.98 20.74
C ARG A 85 -14.55 6.05 20.23
N VAL A 86 -14.24 5.06 19.41
CA VAL A 86 -15.22 4.16 18.79
C VAL A 86 -15.53 2.95 19.69
N LYS A 87 -14.59 2.53 20.55
CA LYS A 87 -14.81 1.41 21.48
C LYS A 87 -15.97 1.65 22.45
N ALA A 88 -16.26 2.90 22.82
CA ALA A 88 -17.36 3.23 23.72
C ALA A 88 -18.76 3.13 23.08
N VAL A 89 -18.87 3.09 21.74
CA VAL A 89 -20.17 3.09 21.03
C VAL A 89 -20.56 1.68 20.59
N ALA A 90 -19.63 0.71 20.61
CA ALA A 90 -19.83 -0.65 20.13
C ALA A 90 -20.53 -1.60 21.15
N GLU A 91 -20.87 -1.13 22.35
CA GLU A 91 -21.55 -1.96 23.36
C GLU A 91 -23.06 -2.16 23.10
N THR A 92 -23.66 -1.44 22.15
CA THR A 92 -25.08 -1.62 21.81
C THR A 92 -25.26 -2.67 20.70
N ARG A 93 -24.83 -3.91 20.94
CA ARG A 93 -25.10 -5.05 20.04
C ARG A 93 -26.57 -5.48 20.13
N ALA A 94 -27.40 -4.96 19.22
CA ALA A 94 -28.68 -5.59 18.91
C ALA A 94 -28.44 -6.82 18.03
N ILE A 95 -28.91 -7.97 18.52
CA ILE A 95 -28.86 -9.29 17.87
C ILE A 95 -29.67 -9.20 16.57
N TYR A 96 -29.03 -9.34 15.41
CA TYR A 96 -29.72 -9.53 14.14
C TYR A 96 -29.63 -10.99 13.70
N THR A 97 -30.80 -11.63 13.62
CA THR A 97 -31.02 -12.96 13.05
C THR A 97 -30.62 -13.01 11.57
N PRO A 98 -29.90 -14.04 11.10
CA PRO A 98 -29.42 -14.11 9.73
C PRO A 98 -30.54 -14.57 8.78
N THR A 99 -31.11 -13.66 8.02
CA THR A 99 -31.71 -14.00 6.72
C THR A 99 -30.57 -14.16 5.70
N PRO A 100 -30.55 -15.23 4.90
CA PRO A 100 -29.49 -15.45 3.91
C PRO A 100 -29.65 -14.45 2.76
N ILE A 101 -28.94 -13.33 2.85
CA ILE A 101 -28.78 -12.38 1.73
C ILE A 101 -27.93 -13.08 0.67
N SER A 102 -28.38 -13.07 -0.59
CA SER A 102 -27.61 -13.69 -1.68
C SER A 102 -26.29 -12.96 -1.91
N LYS A 103 -25.25 -13.68 -2.34
CA LYS A 103 -23.92 -13.11 -2.62
C LYS A 103 -23.96 -11.91 -3.59
N GLU A 104 -24.89 -11.95 -4.53
CA GLU A 104 -25.11 -10.89 -5.52
C GLU A 104 -25.66 -9.61 -4.89
N GLU A 105 -26.56 -9.73 -3.92
CA GLU A 105 -27.11 -8.61 -3.16
C GLU A 105 -26.05 -7.97 -2.25
N VAL A 106 -25.21 -8.78 -1.59
CA VAL A 106 -24.08 -8.29 -0.80
C VAL A 106 -23.09 -7.51 -1.66
N THR A 107 -22.75 -8.05 -2.84
CA THR A 107 -21.85 -7.37 -3.79
C THR A 107 -22.41 -6.03 -4.27
N ARG A 108 -23.71 -5.98 -4.59
CA ARG A 108 -24.39 -4.74 -5.00
C ARG A 108 -24.40 -3.71 -3.87
N LEU A 109 -24.69 -4.15 -2.64
CA LEU A 109 -24.70 -3.30 -1.46
C LEU A 109 -23.31 -2.70 -1.16
N ILE A 110 -22.25 -3.51 -1.26
CA ILE A 110 -20.87 -3.03 -1.11
C ILE A 110 -20.54 -1.94 -2.15
N LYS A 111 -20.93 -2.15 -3.41
CA LYS A 111 -20.68 -1.19 -4.49
C LYS A 111 -21.39 0.15 -4.25
N ASP A 112 -22.61 0.11 -3.74
CA ASP A 112 -23.37 1.32 -3.39
C ASP A 112 -22.72 2.07 -2.21
N LEU A 113 -22.36 1.35 -1.15
CA LEU A 113 -21.66 1.92 0.01
C LEU A 113 -20.30 2.54 -0.38
N GLU A 114 -19.56 1.94 -1.30
CA GLU A 114 -18.30 2.50 -1.83
C GLU A 114 -18.54 3.82 -2.56
N SER A 115 -19.63 3.92 -3.34
CA SER A 115 -20.03 5.15 -4.02
C SER A 115 -20.36 6.25 -3.02
N GLN A 116 -21.14 5.91 -1.98
CA GLN A 116 -21.50 6.83 -0.90
C GLN A 116 -20.28 7.28 -0.10
N MET A 117 -19.34 6.37 0.19
CA MET A 117 -18.08 6.67 0.90
C MET A 117 -17.23 7.66 0.09
N ARG A 118 -17.08 7.43 -1.22
CA ARG A 118 -16.35 8.34 -2.11
C ARG A 118 -17.02 9.70 -2.21
N LYS A 119 -18.36 9.75 -2.21
CA LYS A 119 -19.11 11.02 -2.20
C LYS A 119 -18.90 11.78 -0.90
N ALA A 120 -18.99 11.11 0.25
CA ALA A 120 -18.72 11.69 1.57
C ALA A 120 -17.29 12.23 1.67
N ALA A 121 -16.30 11.47 1.17
CA ALA A 121 -14.91 11.91 1.14
C ALA A 121 -14.69 13.16 0.26
N ARG A 122 -15.37 13.26 -0.89
CA ARG A 122 -15.34 14.46 -1.76
C ARG A 122 -15.99 15.68 -1.10
N ASN A 123 -17.02 15.46 -0.28
CA ASN A 123 -17.71 16.51 0.47
C ASN A 123 -17.01 16.89 1.79
N LEU A 124 -15.82 16.33 2.07
CA LEU A 124 -15.09 16.52 3.34
C LEU A 124 -15.85 15.99 4.59
N GLU A 125 -16.85 15.12 4.39
CA GLU A 125 -17.60 14.43 5.45
C GLU A 125 -16.82 13.17 5.92
N PHE A 126 -15.64 13.38 6.51
CA PHE A 126 -14.69 12.29 6.81
C PHE A 126 -15.20 11.27 7.83
N GLU A 127 -15.97 11.70 8.83
CA GLU A 127 -16.56 10.80 9.83
C GLU A 127 -17.55 9.82 9.18
N LYS A 128 -18.38 10.34 8.26
CA LYS A 128 -19.33 9.53 7.50
C LYS A 128 -18.61 8.58 6.54
N ALA A 129 -17.53 9.03 5.89
CA ALA A 129 -16.71 8.17 5.05
C ALA A 129 -16.05 7.03 5.86
N ALA A 130 -15.60 7.31 7.10
CA ALA A 130 -15.04 6.30 7.98
C ALA A 130 -16.08 5.25 8.40
N LEU A 131 -17.29 5.67 8.79
CA LEU A 131 -18.39 4.76 9.11
C LEU A 131 -18.77 3.86 7.93
N LEU A 132 -18.86 4.42 6.73
CA LEU A 132 -19.16 3.66 5.51
C LEU A 132 -18.04 2.66 5.18
N ARG A 133 -16.77 3.04 5.35
CA ARG A 133 -15.61 2.14 5.19
C ARG A 133 -15.71 0.95 6.14
N ASP A 134 -15.97 1.21 7.42
CA ASP A 134 -15.99 0.15 8.43
C ASP A 134 -17.15 -0.82 8.17
N ARG A 135 -18.31 -0.30 7.71
CA ARG A 135 -19.43 -1.14 7.26
C ARG A 135 -19.11 -2.00 6.04
N ILE A 136 -18.35 -1.47 5.07
CA ILE A 136 -17.89 -2.25 3.90
C ILE A 136 -16.95 -3.38 4.34
N ILE A 137 -16.08 -3.13 5.32
CA ILE A 137 -15.14 -4.15 5.84
C ILE A 137 -15.91 -5.28 6.53
N GLU A 138 -16.93 -4.96 7.32
CA GLU A 138 -17.82 -5.97 7.93
C GLU A 138 -18.50 -6.83 6.87
N LEU A 139 -19.15 -6.20 5.88
CA LEU A 139 -19.87 -6.93 4.83
C LEU A 139 -18.95 -7.82 3.98
N ARG A 140 -17.71 -7.37 3.71
CA ARG A 140 -16.72 -8.19 2.98
C ARG A 140 -16.21 -9.37 3.81
N LYS A 141 -16.03 -9.19 5.12
CA LYS A 141 -15.68 -10.29 6.02
C LYS A 141 -16.80 -11.33 6.09
N ASP A 142 -18.04 -10.87 6.19
CA ASP A 142 -19.20 -11.75 6.17
C ASP A 142 -19.32 -12.50 4.83
N GLU A 143 -19.06 -11.83 3.70
CA GLU A 143 -19.00 -12.49 2.38
C GLU A 143 -17.90 -13.58 2.32
N GLU A 144 -16.72 -13.30 2.86
CA GLU A 144 -15.58 -14.23 2.91
C GLU A 144 -15.84 -15.42 3.86
N LEU A 145 -16.52 -15.18 4.99
CA LEU A 145 -16.95 -16.21 5.93
C LEU A 145 -18.08 -17.08 5.38
N LEU A 146 -18.93 -16.55 4.48
CA LEU A 146 -20.00 -17.28 3.81
C LEU A 146 -19.52 -18.08 2.58
N ALA A 147 -18.35 -17.73 2.02
CA ALA A 147 -17.80 -18.37 0.82
C ALA A 147 -17.58 -19.90 0.92
N PRO A 148 -17.18 -20.49 2.07
CA PRO A 148 -17.05 -21.95 2.24
C PRO A 148 -18.38 -22.69 2.33
N PHE A 149 -19.44 -22.05 2.84
CA PHE A 149 -20.73 -22.70 3.10
C PHE A 149 -21.63 -22.78 1.86
N ILE A 150 -21.35 -21.98 0.82
CA ILE A 150 -22.12 -21.97 -0.42
C ILE A 150 -21.60 -22.98 -1.46
N LYS A 151 -20.34 -23.44 -1.35
CA LYS A 151 -19.76 -24.43 -2.28
C LYS A 151 -20.19 -25.89 -2.04
N SER A 152 -21.09 -26.14 -1.08
CA SER A 152 -21.52 -27.48 -0.68
C SER A 152 -23.03 -27.69 -0.77
N GLY A 153 -23.70 -27.00 -1.70
CA GLY A 153 -25.12 -27.18 -2.02
C GLY A 153 -25.32 -27.28 -3.52
#